data_AF-A0A0Q1AT23-F1
#
_entry.id   AF-A0A0Q1AT23-F1
#
_cell.length_a   1.000
_cell.length_b   1.000
_cell.length_c   1.000
_cell.angle_alpha   90.00
_cell.angle_beta   90.00
_cell.angle_gamma   90.00
#
_symmetry.space_group_name_H-M   'P 1'
#
loop_
_entity.id
_entity.type
_entity.pdbx_description
1 polymer ?
#
loop_
_entity_poly.entity_id
_entity_poly.type
_entity_poly.pdbx_seq_one_letter_code
_entity_poly.pdbx_strand_id
1 'polypeptide(L)'
;MKIKLIILGIITIVFVSCRLTNPGSTNVNEAALIVENLTEELIYLTVEDGSIGAYPEHTVLPYESYSQTWEANDAVFVLNNGQVILRYRTEEGYEENTIIQLTVGFTSYYTIGLSNSILIVSNETNSDAWYTVDSGELNYLFSGEQDGISFGDLNSTIQINLFYSGYHVFSQNIELTIYPFNTQDYEINADAGAAKLINNSLSDIVEVYIAPAEDPYWGENLLGSILEPEVSAYWTVEPGWWDIRVVDEWGAYNDFLDNYISLDNTVFFTFRSTKNDVIEKETIPKIFADDRALKHPSKKVEFKEFSTD
;
A
#
# COMPACT_ATOMS: atom_id res chain seq x y z
N MET A 1 2.43 11.84 -30.75
CA MET A 1 1.15 11.75 -30.03
C MET A 1 0.96 10.30 -29.59
N LYS A 2 1.44 9.94 -28.40
CA LYS A 2 1.28 8.60 -27.83
C LYS A 2 -0.07 8.58 -27.11
N ILE A 3 -1.00 7.76 -27.58
CA ILE A 3 -2.29 7.56 -26.92
C ILE A 3 -2.01 6.68 -25.70
N LYS A 4 -2.03 7.27 -24.50
CA LYS A 4 -2.11 6.51 -23.24
C LYS A 4 -3.52 5.91 -23.19
N LEU A 5 -3.61 4.61 -23.48
CA LEU A 5 -4.81 3.84 -23.19
C LEU A 5 -4.77 3.57 -21.67
N ILE A 6 -5.50 4.36 -20.89
CA ILE A 6 -5.78 4.03 -19.49
C ILE A 6 -6.73 2.84 -19.56
N ILE A 7 -6.18 1.63 -19.57
CA ILE A 7 -6.95 0.43 -19.29
C ILE A 7 -7.19 0.50 -17.79
N LEU A 8 -8.40 0.91 -17.41
CA LEU A 8 -8.94 0.66 -16.09
C LEU A 8 -9.11 -0.86 -16.00
N GLY A 9 -8.01 -1.54 -15.67
CA GLY A 9 -8.00 -2.98 -15.46
C GLY A 9 -8.89 -3.22 -14.25
N ILE A 10 -10.05 -3.83 -14.49
CA ILE A 10 -10.77 -4.52 -13.43
C ILE A 10 -9.81 -5.62 -12.99
N ILE A 11 -9.05 -5.36 -11.92
CA ILE A 11 -8.17 -6.32 -11.27
C ILE A 11 -9.09 -7.38 -10.69
N THR A 12 -9.18 -8.53 -11.36
CA THR A 12 -9.83 -9.71 -10.82
C THR A 12 -8.92 -10.26 -9.73
N ILE A 13 -9.22 -9.89 -8.49
CA ILE A 13 -8.56 -10.41 -7.29
C ILE A 13 -8.84 -11.92 -7.22
N VAL A 14 -7.79 -12.73 -7.18
CA VAL A 14 -7.90 -14.17 -6.97
C VAL A 14 -8.08 -14.41 -5.47
N PHE A 15 -9.32 -14.65 -5.06
CA PHE A 15 -9.61 -15.12 -3.72
C PHE A 15 -9.58 -16.65 -3.70
N VAL A 16 -8.70 -17.24 -2.90
CA VAL A 16 -8.93 -18.60 -2.39
C VAL A 16 -10.02 -18.46 -1.34
N SER A 17 -11.28 -18.60 -1.76
CA SER A 17 -12.40 -18.58 -0.84
C SER A 17 -13.22 -19.85 -0.99
N CYS A 18 -13.24 -20.66 0.06
CA CYS A 18 -14.29 -21.66 0.21
C CYS A 18 -15.55 -20.94 0.67
N ARG A 19 -16.52 -20.74 -0.23
CA ARG A 19 -17.81 -20.13 0.12
C ARG A 19 -18.86 -21.21 0.27
N LEU A 20 -19.53 -21.23 1.42
CA LEU A 20 -20.74 -22.01 1.65
C LEU A 20 -21.95 -21.16 1.25
N THR A 21 -22.79 -21.68 0.35
CA THR A 21 -24.11 -21.08 0.06
C THR A 21 -25.20 -22.14 0.27
N ASN A 22 -26.36 -21.71 0.78
CA ASN A 22 -27.51 -22.57 1.12
C ASN A 22 -28.72 -22.18 0.23
N PRO A 23 -29.27 -23.06 -0.63
CA PRO A 23 -28.55 -23.71 -1.72
C PRO A 23 -29.38 -23.76 -3.03
N GLY A 24 -28.70 -23.97 -4.16
CA GLY A 24 -29.30 -24.52 -5.38
C GLY A 24 -29.41 -26.05 -5.37
N SER A 25 -28.92 -26.72 -4.32
CA SER A 25 -29.18 -28.14 -4.07
C SER A 25 -30.65 -28.32 -3.72
N THR A 26 -31.39 -29.02 -4.57
CA THR A 26 -32.78 -29.41 -4.31
C THR A 26 -32.89 -30.53 -3.27
N ASN A 27 -31.77 -31.13 -2.84
CA ASN A 27 -31.72 -32.25 -1.92
C ASN A 27 -30.92 -31.90 -0.66
N VAL A 28 -31.64 -31.73 0.46
CA VAL A 28 -31.05 -31.48 1.78
C VAL A 28 -30.17 -32.62 2.30
N ASN A 29 -30.18 -33.77 1.63
CA ASN A 29 -29.35 -34.92 1.96
C ASN A 29 -28.06 -34.99 1.13
N GLU A 30 -27.77 -34.01 0.27
CA GLU A 30 -26.56 -34.00 -0.55
C GLU A 30 -25.57 -32.93 -0.08
N ALA A 31 -24.29 -33.27 -0.10
CA ALA A 31 -23.21 -32.29 -0.14
C ALA A 31 -22.74 -32.14 -1.59
N ALA A 32 -22.40 -30.92 -2.02
CA ALA A 32 -21.89 -30.67 -3.36
C ALA A 32 -20.56 -29.92 -3.31
N LEU A 33 -19.68 -30.20 -4.26
CA LEU A 33 -18.46 -29.45 -4.54
C LEU A 33 -18.53 -28.95 -5.99
N ILE A 34 -18.36 -27.65 -6.18
CA ILE A 34 -18.11 -27.04 -7.48
C ILE A 34 -16.68 -26.52 -7.50
N VAL A 35 -15.92 -26.94 -8.50
CA VAL A 35 -14.55 -26.49 -8.74
C VAL A 35 -14.53 -25.66 -10.01
N GLU A 36 -14.23 -24.37 -9.90
CA GLU A 36 -14.18 -23.43 -11.03
C GLU A 36 -12.73 -23.26 -11.48
N ASN A 37 -12.46 -23.50 -12.76
CA ASN A 37 -11.19 -23.16 -13.38
C ASN A 37 -11.28 -21.74 -13.93
N LEU A 38 -10.66 -20.76 -13.28
CA LEU A 38 -10.56 -19.39 -13.76
C LEU A 38 -9.21 -19.10 -14.45
N THR A 39 -8.41 -20.13 -14.73
CA THR A 39 -7.15 -20.01 -15.47
C THR A 39 -7.40 -20.05 -16.99
N GLU A 40 -6.40 -19.65 -17.76
CA GLU A 40 -6.36 -19.87 -19.22
C GLU A 40 -5.88 -21.28 -19.58
N GLU A 41 -5.51 -22.08 -18.59
CA GLU A 41 -4.92 -23.41 -18.76
C GLU A 41 -5.94 -24.52 -18.55
N LEU A 42 -5.62 -25.68 -19.11
CA LEU A 42 -6.31 -26.93 -18.84
C LEU A 42 -5.92 -27.43 -17.45
N ILE A 43 -6.93 -27.72 -16.62
CA ILE A 43 -6.73 -28.30 -15.30
C ILE A 43 -7.11 -29.78 -15.32
N TYR A 44 -6.21 -30.61 -14.83
CA TYR A 44 -6.46 -32.01 -14.54
C TYR A 44 -6.77 -32.17 -13.05
N LEU A 45 -8.01 -32.51 -12.74
CA LEU A 45 -8.59 -32.51 -11.40
C LEU A 45 -8.89 -33.93 -10.93
N THR A 46 -8.47 -34.28 -9.72
CA THR A 46 -8.84 -35.52 -9.05
C THR A 46 -9.47 -35.19 -7.71
N VAL A 47 -10.63 -35.79 -7.41
CA VAL A 47 -11.31 -35.64 -6.11
C VAL A 47 -11.23 -36.97 -5.37
N GLU A 48 -10.42 -37.02 -4.31
CA GLU A 48 -10.30 -38.20 -3.45
C GLU A 48 -11.30 -38.09 -2.30
N ASP A 49 -12.38 -38.85 -2.39
CA ASP A 49 -13.45 -38.85 -1.39
C ASP A 49 -13.33 -39.96 -0.35
N GLY A 50 -12.29 -40.79 -0.43
CA GLY A 50 -12.06 -41.95 0.45
C GLY A 50 -12.65 -43.25 -0.05
N SER A 51 -13.29 -43.26 -1.23
CA SER A 51 -13.75 -44.50 -1.85
C SER A 51 -12.58 -45.41 -2.22
N ILE A 52 -12.79 -46.73 -2.13
CA ILE A 52 -11.76 -47.71 -2.49
C ILE A 52 -11.70 -47.81 -4.01
N GLY A 53 -10.63 -47.31 -4.63
CA GLY A 53 -10.42 -47.40 -6.07
C GLY A 53 -9.44 -46.37 -6.60
N ALA A 54 -9.28 -46.35 -7.92
CA ALA A 54 -8.62 -45.24 -8.60
C ALA A 54 -9.63 -44.10 -8.75
N TYR A 55 -9.24 -42.90 -8.33
CA TYR A 55 -10.03 -41.69 -8.56
C TYR A 55 -9.84 -41.25 -10.02
N PRO A 56 -10.93 -41.05 -10.79
CA PRO A 56 -10.81 -40.59 -12.16
C PRO A 56 -10.23 -39.17 -12.20
N GLU A 57 -9.28 -38.95 -13.10
CA GLU A 57 -8.83 -37.60 -13.45
C GLU A 57 -9.86 -36.96 -14.38
N HIS A 58 -10.26 -35.74 -14.06
CA HIS A 58 -11.21 -34.93 -14.80
C HIS A 58 -10.50 -33.75 -15.44
N THR A 59 -10.77 -33.46 -16.71
CA THR A 59 -10.26 -32.26 -17.35
C THR A 59 -11.27 -31.12 -17.18
N VAL A 60 -10.86 -30.01 -16.58
CA VAL A 60 -11.65 -28.79 -16.45
C VAL A 60 -11.07 -27.75 -17.41
N LEU A 61 -11.84 -27.38 -18.44
CA LEU A 61 -11.41 -26.41 -19.44
C LEU A 61 -11.26 -25.00 -18.82
N PRO A 62 -10.46 -24.12 -19.45
CA PRO A 62 -10.39 -22.71 -19.08
C PRO A 62 -11.79 -22.09 -18.93
N TYR A 63 -12.04 -21.42 -17.82
CA TYR A 63 -13.31 -20.75 -17.50
C TYR A 63 -14.53 -21.67 -17.39
N GLU A 64 -14.32 -22.97 -17.21
CA GLU A 64 -15.38 -23.94 -16.93
C GLU A 64 -15.37 -24.41 -15.47
N SER A 65 -16.40 -25.17 -15.08
CA SER A 65 -16.54 -25.72 -13.74
C SER A 65 -16.75 -27.23 -13.76
N TYR A 66 -16.13 -27.92 -12.82
CA TYR A 66 -16.45 -29.30 -12.46
C TYR A 66 -17.40 -29.33 -11.26
N SER A 67 -18.33 -30.28 -11.22
CA SER A 67 -19.22 -30.47 -10.08
C SER A 67 -19.34 -31.95 -9.71
N GLN A 68 -19.29 -32.23 -8.41
CA GLN A 68 -19.54 -33.56 -7.85
C GLN A 68 -20.45 -33.44 -6.62
N THR A 69 -21.32 -34.43 -6.42
CA THR A 69 -22.23 -34.51 -5.28
C THR A 69 -22.07 -35.83 -4.53
N TRP A 70 -22.35 -35.81 -3.23
CA TRP A 70 -22.33 -36.95 -2.33
C TRP A 70 -23.60 -36.99 -1.51
N GLU A 71 -24.24 -38.15 -1.42
CA GLU A 71 -25.37 -38.37 -0.53
C GLU A 71 -24.88 -38.55 0.92
N ALA A 72 -25.61 -38.02 1.89
CA ALA A 72 -25.25 -38.05 3.31
C ALA A 72 -25.13 -39.47 3.88
N ASN A 73 -25.80 -40.44 3.24
CA ASN A 73 -25.76 -41.85 3.62
C ASN A 73 -24.69 -42.64 2.86
N ASP A 74 -23.92 -42.01 1.99
CA ASP A 74 -22.79 -42.68 1.34
C ASP A 74 -21.73 -43.00 2.39
N ALA A 75 -21.40 -44.29 2.52
CA ALA A 75 -20.43 -44.77 3.49
C ALA A 75 -19.08 -44.08 3.32
N VAL A 76 -18.74 -43.68 2.09
CA VAL A 76 -17.50 -42.97 1.76
C VAL A 76 -17.47 -41.58 2.40
N PHE A 77 -18.56 -40.82 2.27
CA PHE A 77 -18.68 -39.48 2.84
C PHE A 77 -18.63 -39.49 4.38
N VAL A 78 -19.25 -40.52 5.00
CA VAL A 78 -19.26 -40.70 6.46
C VAL A 78 -17.87 -41.06 6.99
N LEU A 79 -17.12 -41.91 6.29
CA LEU A 79 -15.81 -42.38 6.75
C LEU A 79 -14.77 -41.26 6.83
N ASN A 80 -14.87 -40.26 5.95
CA ASN A 80 -13.95 -39.12 5.92
C ASN A 80 -14.49 -37.88 6.66
N ASN A 81 -15.56 -38.01 7.47
CA ASN A 81 -16.19 -36.87 8.15
C ASN A 81 -16.52 -35.72 7.18
N GLY A 82 -16.95 -36.04 5.95
CA GLY A 82 -17.24 -35.04 4.91
C GLY A 82 -16.01 -34.31 4.35
N GLN A 83 -14.80 -34.83 4.52
CA GLN A 83 -13.59 -34.28 3.90
C GLN A 83 -13.32 -34.95 2.55
N VAL A 84 -12.93 -34.14 1.56
CA VAL A 84 -12.40 -34.61 0.28
C VAL A 84 -11.02 -33.98 0.05
N ILE A 85 -10.10 -34.74 -0.55
CA ILE A 85 -8.82 -34.21 -1.01
C ILE A 85 -8.98 -33.82 -2.46
N LEU A 86 -8.85 -32.54 -2.75
CA LEU A 86 -8.77 -32.04 -4.11
C LEU A 86 -7.31 -32.05 -4.54
N ARG A 87 -7.00 -32.77 -5.62
CA ARG A 87 -5.69 -32.70 -6.28
C ARG A 87 -5.90 -32.11 -7.66
N TYR A 88 -5.10 -31.13 -8.03
CA TYR A 88 -5.14 -30.62 -9.39
C TYR A 88 -3.74 -30.43 -9.93
N ARG A 89 -3.61 -30.56 -11.25
CA ARG A 89 -2.39 -30.24 -11.97
C ARG A 89 -2.67 -29.50 -13.26
N THR A 90 -1.75 -28.64 -13.67
CA THR A 90 -1.84 -27.92 -14.94
C THR A 90 -1.21 -28.71 -16.09
N GLU A 91 -1.37 -28.25 -17.34
CA GLU A 91 -0.63 -28.80 -18.49
C GLU A 91 0.89 -28.65 -18.36
N GLU A 92 1.34 -27.60 -17.67
CA GLU A 92 2.76 -27.36 -17.42
C GLU A 92 3.35 -28.24 -16.30
N GLY A 93 2.51 -29.00 -15.60
CA GLY A 93 2.93 -29.96 -14.57
C GLY A 93 3.06 -29.37 -13.18
N TYR A 94 2.52 -28.17 -12.91
CA TYR A 94 2.27 -27.73 -11.53
C TYR A 94 1.26 -28.67 -10.89
N GLU A 95 1.50 -29.13 -9.67
CA GLU A 95 0.57 -29.99 -8.93
C GLU A 95 0.33 -29.43 -7.52
N GLU A 96 -0.92 -29.40 -7.09
CA GLU A 96 -1.31 -28.98 -5.74
C GLU A 96 -2.35 -29.93 -5.16
N ASN A 97 -2.36 -30.05 -3.83
CA ASN A 97 -3.39 -30.74 -3.09
C ASN A 97 -3.96 -29.88 -1.96
N THR A 98 -5.26 -29.98 -1.74
CA THR A 98 -5.95 -29.27 -0.66
C THR A 98 -7.07 -30.13 -0.09
N ILE A 99 -7.42 -29.90 1.17
CA ILE A 99 -8.49 -30.62 1.86
C ILE A 99 -9.71 -29.70 1.94
N ILE A 100 -10.83 -30.15 1.37
CA ILE A 100 -12.09 -29.41 1.38
C ILE A 100 -13.05 -30.09 2.36
N GLN A 101 -13.54 -29.30 3.32
CA GLN A 101 -14.59 -29.73 4.23
C GLN A 101 -15.95 -29.48 3.59
N LEU A 102 -16.67 -30.56 3.28
CA LEU A 102 -18.02 -30.52 2.76
C LEU A 102 -19.04 -30.56 3.90
N THR A 103 -20.19 -29.93 3.69
CA THR A 103 -21.31 -29.92 4.63
C THR A 103 -22.57 -30.38 3.91
N VAL A 104 -23.25 -31.40 4.46
CA VAL A 104 -24.54 -31.89 3.92
C VAL A 104 -25.56 -30.76 3.88
N GLY A 105 -26.27 -30.65 2.75
CA GLY A 105 -27.24 -29.58 2.48
C GLY A 105 -26.61 -28.31 1.90
N PHE A 106 -25.30 -28.27 1.68
CA PHE A 106 -24.60 -27.10 1.14
C PHE A 106 -23.80 -27.45 -0.12
N THR A 107 -23.64 -26.44 -0.98
CA THR A 107 -22.68 -26.45 -2.07
C THR A 107 -21.43 -25.69 -1.64
N SER A 108 -20.30 -26.38 -1.65
CA SER A 108 -18.97 -25.81 -1.44
C SER A 108 -18.41 -25.40 -2.79
N TYR A 109 -17.80 -24.23 -2.85
CA TYR A 109 -17.13 -23.72 -4.05
C TYR A 109 -15.62 -23.72 -3.80
N TYR A 110 -14.85 -24.17 -4.78
CA TYR A 110 -13.41 -24.06 -4.82
C TYR A 110 -13.01 -23.45 -6.16
N THR A 111 -12.10 -22.50 -6.15
CA THR A 111 -11.69 -21.78 -7.36
C THR A 111 -10.22 -22.02 -7.60
N ILE A 112 -9.88 -22.52 -8.78
CA ILE A 112 -8.51 -22.65 -9.29
C ILE A 112 -8.30 -21.43 -10.18
N GLY A 113 -7.66 -20.38 -9.65
CA GLY A 113 -7.45 -19.11 -10.33
C GLY A 113 -6.03 -18.92 -10.84
N LEU A 114 -5.84 -17.94 -11.74
CA LEU A 114 -4.53 -17.52 -12.24
C LEU A 114 -3.59 -17.32 -11.06
N SER A 115 -2.53 -18.09 -11.05
CA SER A 115 -1.59 -18.24 -9.96
C SER A 115 -0.57 -17.11 -10.00
N ASN A 116 -1.06 -15.88 -10.10
CA ASN A 116 -0.18 -14.73 -10.06
C ASN A 116 0.33 -14.59 -8.63
N SER A 117 1.65 -14.49 -8.51
CA SER A 117 2.22 -14.01 -7.26
C SER A 117 1.95 -12.51 -7.22
N ILE A 118 1.26 -12.03 -6.19
CA ILE A 118 0.81 -10.64 -6.11
C ILE A 118 1.41 -10.00 -4.87
N LEU A 119 1.99 -8.80 -5.03
CA LEU A 119 2.24 -7.90 -3.92
C LEU A 119 1.10 -6.88 -3.87
N ILE A 120 0.41 -6.80 -2.75
CA ILE A 120 -0.52 -5.72 -2.44
C ILE A 120 0.23 -4.72 -1.55
N VAL A 121 0.33 -3.47 -2.00
CA VAL A 121 0.91 -2.38 -1.21
C VAL A 121 -0.22 -1.45 -0.78
N SER A 122 -0.39 -1.28 0.52
CA SER A 122 -1.45 -0.44 1.10
C SER A 122 -0.85 0.79 1.77
N ASN A 123 -1.48 1.95 1.60
CA ASN A 123 -1.13 3.19 2.29
C ASN A 123 -2.04 3.42 3.50
N GLU A 124 -1.53 3.10 4.69
CA GLU A 124 -2.24 3.24 5.97
C GLU A 124 -2.02 4.62 6.62
N THR A 125 -1.48 5.59 5.88
CA THR A 125 -1.25 6.95 6.37
C THR A 125 -2.40 7.87 6.03
N ASN A 126 -2.54 8.99 6.76
CA ASN A 126 -3.49 10.07 6.49
C ASN A 126 -3.06 11.01 5.34
N SER A 127 -2.03 10.66 4.58
CA SER A 127 -1.54 11.44 3.45
C SER A 127 -1.10 10.55 2.30
N ASP A 128 -0.68 11.18 1.20
CA ASP A 128 -0.27 10.45 0.02
C ASP A 128 1.14 9.84 0.23
N ALA A 129 1.30 8.62 -0.27
CA ALA A 129 2.54 7.91 -0.34
C ALA A 129 2.83 7.53 -1.80
N TRP A 130 4.07 7.18 -2.07
CA TRP A 130 4.50 6.71 -3.37
C TRP A 130 5.59 5.66 -3.19
N TYR A 131 5.68 4.77 -4.18
CA TYR A 131 6.59 3.64 -4.09
C TYR A 131 7.09 3.20 -5.47
N THR A 132 8.20 2.47 -5.49
CA THR A 132 8.73 1.76 -6.66
C THR A 132 9.10 0.34 -6.26
N VAL A 133 8.97 -0.59 -7.20
CA VAL A 133 9.47 -1.97 -7.06
C VAL A 133 10.63 -2.17 -8.01
N ASP A 134 11.77 -2.63 -7.50
CA ASP A 134 13.02 -2.88 -8.24
C ASP A 134 13.47 -1.72 -9.14
N SER A 135 13.34 -0.48 -8.64
CA SER A 135 13.65 0.75 -9.40
C SER A 135 12.78 0.95 -10.65
N GLY A 136 11.59 0.36 -10.68
CA GLY A 136 10.59 0.50 -11.74
C GLY A 136 9.90 1.87 -11.77
N GLU A 137 8.67 1.89 -12.31
CA GLU A 137 7.87 3.12 -12.36
C GLU A 137 7.42 3.57 -10.96
N LEU A 138 7.30 4.89 -10.79
CA LEU A 138 6.80 5.51 -9.57
C LEU A 138 5.27 5.38 -9.51
N ASN A 139 4.78 4.63 -8.53
CA ASN A 139 3.37 4.46 -8.26
C ASN A 139 2.95 5.39 -7.12
N TYR A 140 1.78 6.01 -7.26
CA TYR A 140 1.19 6.90 -6.26
C TYR A 140 0.05 6.17 -5.56
N LEU A 141 0.00 6.30 -4.23
CA LEU A 141 -1.03 5.73 -3.37
C LEU A 141 -1.65 6.85 -2.55
N PHE A 142 -2.92 7.16 -2.80
CA PHE A 142 -3.68 8.06 -1.94
C PHE A 142 -3.88 7.45 -0.55
N SER A 143 -4.19 8.28 0.45
CA SER A 143 -4.51 7.81 1.80
C SER A 143 -5.63 6.75 1.79
N GLY A 144 -5.36 5.59 2.39
CA GLY A 144 -6.28 4.45 2.44
C GLY A 144 -6.43 3.66 1.13
N GLU A 145 -5.64 3.98 0.10
CA GLU A 145 -5.60 3.23 -1.14
C GLU A 145 -4.65 2.03 -1.06
N GLN A 146 -4.92 1.04 -1.90
CA GLN A 146 -4.06 -0.12 -2.12
C GLN A 146 -3.80 -0.30 -3.61
N ASP A 147 -2.63 -0.80 -3.96
CA ASP A 147 -2.25 -1.15 -5.33
C ASP A 147 -1.69 -2.57 -5.39
N GLY A 148 -1.97 -3.28 -6.48
CA GLY A 148 -1.67 -4.69 -6.65
C GLY A 148 -0.72 -4.92 -7.82
N ILE A 149 0.45 -5.48 -7.54
CA ILE A 149 1.47 -5.81 -8.55
C ILE A 149 1.50 -7.30 -8.77
N SER A 150 1.18 -7.72 -9.99
CA SER A 150 1.33 -9.10 -10.43
C SER A 150 2.74 -9.36 -10.95
N PHE A 151 3.37 -10.42 -10.45
CA PHE A 151 4.65 -10.92 -10.94
C PHE A 151 4.49 -12.08 -11.95
N GLY A 152 3.25 -12.36 -12.35
CA GLY A 152 2.92 -13.52 -13.18
C GLY A 152 3.14 -14.85 -12.46
N ASP A 153 3.28 -15.90 -13.26
CA ASP A 153 3.56 -17.26 -12.78
C ASP A 153 5.03 -17.40 -12.41
N LEU A 154 5.32 -17.25 -11.12
CA LEU A 154 6.65 -17.46 -10.57
C LEU A 154 6.89 -18.96 -10.35
N ASN A 155 7.93 -19.50 -10.98
CA ASN A 155 8.36 -20.89 -10.75
C ASN A 155 9.25 -21.05 -9.51
N SER A 156 9.63 -19.95 -8.87
CA SER A 156 10.46 -19.91 -7.66
C SER A 156 10.27 -18.60 -6.91
N THR A 157 10.58 -18.60 -5.62
CA THR A 157 10.63 -17.38 -4.81
C THR A 157 11.60 -16.35 -5.40
N ILE A 158 11.18 -15.09 -5.43
CA ILE A 158 12.02 -13.96 -5.84
C ILE A 158 12.21 -12.98 -4.69
N GLN A 159 13.30 -12.22 -4.71
CA GLN A 159 13.50 -11.06 -3.84
C GLN A 159 13.30 -9.79 -4.66
N ILE A 160 12.54 -8.87 -4.12
CA ILE A 160 12.30 -7.55 -4.70
C ILE A 160 12.75 -6.48 -3.72
N ASN A 161 13.08 -5.29 -4.24
CA ASN A 161 13.28 -4.09 -3.44
C ASN A 161 12.06 -3.20 -3.55
N LEU A 162 11.38 -2.96 -2.41
CA LEU A 162 10.31 -1.98 -2.32
C LEU A 162 10.89 -0.69 -1.73
N PHE A 163 11.00 0.35 -2.56
CA PHE A 163 11.31 1.69 -2.08
C PHE A 163 10.01 2.46 -1.94
N TYR A 164 9.77 3.08 -0.79
CA TYR A 164 8.60 3.92 -0.56
C TYR A 164 8.96 5.19 0.21
N SER A 165 8.10 6.19 0.06
CA SER A 165 8.22 7.51 0.67
C SER A 165 6.85 8.18 0.65
N GLY A 166 6.61 9.17 1.49
CA GLY A 166 5.37 9.94 1.47
C GLY A 166 5.52 11.26 2.19
N TYR A 167 4.43 12.00 2.34
CA TYR A 167 4.44 13.18 3.19
C TYR A 167 4.57 12.82 4.68
N HIS A 168 3.91 11.74 5.11
CA HIS A 168 3.93 11.24 6.49
C HIS A 168 4.83 10.01 6.69
N VAL A 169 5.69 9.71 5.70
CA VAL A 169 6.57 8.54 5.71
C VAL A 169 7.94 8.91 5.19
N PHE A 170 8.99 8.65 5.96
CA PHE A 170 10.35 8.82 5.51
C PHE A 170 10.69 7.85 4.37
N SER A 171 11.63 8.25 3.51
CA SER A 171 12.11 7.34 2.47
C SER A 171 12.75 6.10 3.10
N GLN A 172 12.26 4.92 2.69
CA GLN A 172 12.77 3.62 3.09
C GLN A 172 12.94 2.71 1.88
N ASN A 173 13.88 1.78 1.97
CA ASN A 173 14.07 0.69 1.02
C ASN A 173 14.09 -0.63 1.78
N ILE A 174 13.20 -1.54 1.43
CA ILE A 174 13.06 -2.85 2.08
C ILE A 174 13.20 -3.97 1.06
N GLU A 175 13.76 -5.09 1.48
CA GLU A 175 13.79 -6.32 0.68
C GLU A 175 12.57 -7.19 1.06
N LEU A 176 11.73 -7.50 0.08
CA LEU A 176 10.59 -8.41 0.24
C LEU A 176 10.85 -9.72 -0.52
N THR A 177 10.35 -10.82 0.01
CA THR A 177 10.47 -12.16 -0.59
C THR A 177 9.10 -12.59 -1.08
N ILE A 178 8.88 -12.58 -2.40
CA ILE A 178 7.62 -12.97 -3.03
C ILE A 178 7.64 -14.47 -3.32
N TYR A 179 6.66 -15.20 -2.78
CA TYR A 179 6.50 -16.63 -2.98
C TYR A 179 5.61 -16.92 -4.21
N PRO A 180 5.90 -17.98 -4.97
CA PRO A 180 5.01 -18.49 -6.00
C PRO A 180 3.58 -18.63 -5.51
N PHE A 181 2.63 -18.19 -6.32
CA PHE A 181 1.21 -18.47 -6.14
C PHE A 181 0.65 -17.90 -4.82
N ASN A 182 1.32 -16.88 -4.29
CA ASN A 182 0.97 -16.24 -3.03
C ASN A 182 0.64 -14.76 -3.23
N THR A 183 -0.38 -14.30 -2.51
CA THR A 183 -0.61 -12.87 -2.29
C THR A 183 0.12 -12.46 -1.03
N GLN A 184 0.94 -11.41 -1.13
CA GLN A 184 1.63 -10.82 0.00
C GLN A 184 1.18 -9.38 0.17
N ASP A 185 0.76 -9.03 1.38
CA ASP A 185 0.40 -7.67 1.73
C ASP A 185 1.59 -6.95 2.37
N TYR A 186 1.77 -5.67 2.03
CA TYR A 186 2.70 -4.76 2.68
C TYR A 186 2.02 -3.43 3.00
N GLU A 187 1.97 -3.09 4.28
CA GLU A 187 1.34 -1.88 4.78
C GLU A 187 2.38 -0.77 5.02
N ILE A 188 2.27 0.32 4.26
CA ILE A 188 3.03 1.54 4.51
C ILE A 188 2.35 2.28 5.66
N ASN A 189 2.96 2.23 6.83
CA ASN A 189 2.50 2.92 8.04
C ASN A 189 3.23 4.25 8.21
N ALA A 190 2.57 5.23 8.83
CA ALA A 190 3.18 6.52 9.13
C ALA A 190 4.33 6.36 10.13
N ASP A 191 5.48 6.94 9.82
CA ASP A 191 6.63 7.06 10.72
C ASP A 191 7.06 8.53 10.93
N ALA A 192 6.31 9.46 10.35
CA ALA A 192 6.58 10.90 10.39
C ALA A 192 5.30 11.75 10.42
N GLY A 193 5.47 13.04 10.64
CA GLY A 193 4.49 14.07 10.28
C GLY A 193 5.04 14.97 9.16
N ALA A 194 4.29 16.00 8.77
CA ALA A 194 4.70 16.93 7.72
C ALA A 194 4.55 18.40 8.12
N ALA A 195 5.45 19.23 7.60
CA ALA A 195 5.28 20.67 7.51
C ALA A 195 4.96 21.04 6.06
N LYS A 196 3.87 21.77 5.82
CA LYS A 196 3.53 22.35 4.52
C LYS A 196 3.65 23.85 4.56
N LEU A 197 4.52 24.43 3.75
CA LEU A 197 4.60 25.88 3.54
C LEU A 197 3.85 26.26 2.27
N ILE A 198 3.01 27.28 2.35
CA ILE A 198 2.30 27.87 1.22
C ILE A 198 2.81 29.31 1.06
N ASN A 199 3.36 29.64 -0.11
CA ASN A 199 3.75 31.01 -0.45
C ASN A 199 2.51 31.81 -0.87
N ASN A 200 1.78 32.38 0.07
CA ASN A 200 0.63 33.25 -0.21
C ASN A 200 1.06 34.73 -0.23
N SER A 201 2.22 34.99 -0.83
CA SER A 201 2.78 36.34 -0.96
C SER A 201 3.06 36.66 -2.43
N LEU A 202 3.32 37.94 -2.72
CA LEU A 202 3.73 38.38 -4.06
C LEU A 202 5.24 38.26 -4.29
N SER A 203 5.99 37.73 -3.32
CA SER A 203 7.44 37.61 -3.36
C SER A 203 7.86 36.15 -3.37
N ASP A 204 8.96 35.89 -4.05
CA ASP A 204 9.61 34.59 -4.06
C ASP A 204 10.19 34.27 -2.68
N ILE A 205 10.03 33.03 -2.23
CA ILE A 205 10.73 32.50 -1.07
C ILE A 205 12.01 31.82 -1.57
N VAL A 206 13.15 32.24 -1.03
CA VAL A 206 14.49 31.80 -1.48
C VAL A 206 15.19 30.90 -0.48
N GLU A 207 14.82 30.98 0.80
CA GLU A 207 15.37 30.10 1.83
C GLU A 207 14.27 29.63 2.79
N VAL A 208 14.34 28.35 3.18
CA VAL A 208 13.54 27.79 4.26
C VAL A 208 14.47 26.99 5.17
N TYR A 209 14.38 27.26 6.47
CA TYR A 209 15.10 26.55 7.51
C TYR A 209 14.11 25.87 8.44
N ILE A 210 14.37 24.61 8.79
CA ILE A 210 13.56 23.84 9.74
C ILE A 210 14.52 23.24 10.76
N ALA A 211 14.31 23.55 12.04
CA ALA A 211 15.12 23.07 13.13
C ALA A 211 14.23 22.59 14.29
N PRO A 212 14.65 21.59 15.09
CA PRO A 212 13.97 21.29 16.34
C PRO A 212 13.87 22.56 17.19
N ALA A 213 12.76 22.80 17.89
CA ALA A 213 12.55 24.03 18.68
C ALA A 213 13.56 24.22 19.84
N GLU A 214 14.31 23.16 20.17
CA GLU A 214 15.39 23.20 21.16
C GLU A 214 16.77 23.45 20.55
N ASP A 215 16.91 23.46 19.22
CA ASP A 215 18.17 23.68 18.53
C ASP A 215 18.46 25.19 18.45
N PRO A 216 19.59 25.67 19.00
CA PRO A 216 19.96 27.09 18.88
C PRO A 216 20.39 27.49 17.45
N TYR A 217 20.50 26.55 16.51
CA TYR A 217 20.93 26.80 15.13
C TYR A 217 19.90 26.30 14.11
N TRP A 218 19.70 27.08 13.05
CA TRP A 218 18.70 26.81 12.00
C TRP A 218 19.11 25.71 11.00
N GLY A 219 20.38 25.30 10.97
CA GLY A 219 20.90 24.38 9.96
C GLY A 219 21.12 25.04 8.58
N GLU A 220 21.09 24.22 7.54
CA GLU A 220 21.25 24.65 6.14
C GLU A 220 19.89 25.01 5.52
N ASN A 221 19.91 25.75 4.41
CA ASN A 221 18.70 25.99 3.63
C ASN A 221 18.18 24.65 3.07
N LEU A 222 16.92 24.35 3.35
CA LEU A 222 16.26 23.11 2.93
C LEU A 222 15.49 23.24 1.62
N LEU A 223 15.45 24.43 1.02
CA LEU A 223 14.76 24.67 -0.23
C LEU A 223 15.69 24.34 -1.42
N GLY A 224 15.26 23.41 -2.27
CA GLY A 224 16.03 22.99 -3.46
C GLY A 224 15.98 23.97 -4.63
N SER A 225 14.95 24.80 -4.70
CA SER A 225 14.66 25.76 -5.77
C SER A 225 13.94 26.99 -5.21
N ILE A 226 13.63 28.00 -6.01
CA ILE A 226 12.82 29.15 -5.53
C ILE A 226 11.36 28.71 -5.40
N LEU A 227 10.71 29.04 -4.30
CA LEU A 227 9.28 28.79 -4.12
C LEU A 227 8.49 30.03 -4.53
N GLU A 228 7.95 30.01 -5.75
CA GLU A 228 7.18 31.09 -6.37
C GLU A 228 5.85 31.36 -5.63
N PRO A 229 5.21 32.53 -5.84
CA PRO A 229 3.86 32.82 -5.37
C PRO A 229 2.84 31.72 -5.68
N GLU A 230 1.95 31.45 -4.73
CA GLU A 230 0.91 30.42 -4.76
C GLU A 230 1.40 28.96 -4.83
N VAL A 231 2.73 28.73 -4.79
CA VAL A 231 3.31 27.38 -4.74
C VAL A 231 3.47 26.91 -3.29
N SER A 232 3.42 25.60 -3.09
CA SER A 232 3.63 24.98 -1.78
C SER A 232 4.79 23.99 -1.78
N ALA A 233 5.47 23.90 -0.64
CA ALA A 233 6.53 22.95 -0.36
C ALA A 233 6.20 22.10 0.87
N TYR A 234 6.73 20.87 0.90
CA TYR A 234 6.53 19.92 1.99
C TYR A 234 7.87 19.41 2.55
N TRP A 235 7.88 19.17 3.85
CA TRP A 235 8.97 18.48 4.54
C TRP A 235 8.40 17.41 5.46
N THR A 236 8.94 16.20 5.34
CA THR A 236 8.67 15.09 6.24
C THR A 236 9.59 15.19 7.45
N VAL A 237 9.02 15.17 8.66
CA VAL A 237 9.76 15.38 9.91
C VAL A 237 9.36 14.38 10.98
N GLU A 238 10.29 14.08 11.88
CA GLU A 238 9.95 13.29 13.06
C GLU A 238 8.94 14.05 13.94
N PRO A 239 8.01 13.34 14.60
CA PRO A 239 7.06 13.99 15.51
C PRO A 239 7.75 14.80 16.62
N GLY A 240 7.27 16.01 16.88
CA GLY A 240 7.76 16.87 17.94
C GLY A 240 7.62 18.36 17.68
N TRP A 241 8.32 19.17 18.49
CA TRP A 241 8.36 20.62 18.37
C TRP A 241 9.44 21.08 17.38
N TRP A 242 9.06 21.95 16.45
CA TRP A 242 9.86 22.47 15.35
C TRP A 242 9.70 23.98 15.21
N ASP A 243 10.81 24.63 14.86
CA ASP A 243 10.88 26.01 14.44
C ASP A 243 11.10 26.07 12.93
N ILE A 244 10.45 27.02 12.26
CA ILE A 244 10.58 27.23 10.81
C ILE A 244 10.88 28.70 10.54
N ARG A 245 11.92 28.96 9.74
CA ARG A 245 12.23 30.30 9.22
C ARG A 245 12.07 30.29 7.72
N VAL A 246 11.40 31.32 7.21
CA VAL A 246 11.18 31.53 5.78
C VAL A 246 11.76 32.88 5.40
N VAL A 247 12.61 32.93 4.37
CA VAL A 247 13.27 34.14 3.87
C VAL A 247 12.85 34.42 2.43
N ASP A 248 12.42 35.65 2.15
CA ASP A 248 12.06 36.10 0.80
C ASP A 248 13.27 36.62 0.00
N GLU A 249 13.06 36.84 -1.31
CA GLU A 249 14.05 37.40 -2.24
C GLU A 249 14.64 38.77 -1.80
N TRP A 250 13.99 39.46 -0.87
CA TRP A 250 14.44 40.75 -0.32
C TRP A 250 15.23 40.61 0.98
N GLY A 251 15.44 39.38 1.46
CA GLY A 251 16.07 39.07 2.73
C GLY A 251 15.20 39.36 3.96
N ALA A 252 13.90 39.63 3.77
CA ALA A 252 12.95 39.68 4.88
C ALA A 252 12.58 38.25 5.28
N TYR A 253 12.32 38.02 6.57
CA TYR A 253 12.04 36.69 7.07
C TYR A 253 10.88 36.67 8.07
N ASN A 254 10.23 35.51 8.17
CA ASN A 254 9.22 35.19 9.16
C ASN A 254 9.64 33.91 9.90
N ASP A 255 9.55 33.95 11.23
CA ASP A 255 9.82 32.80 12.10
C ASP A 255 8.50 32.25 12.65
N PHE A 256 8.29 30.95 12.50
CA PHE A 256 7.23 30.18 13.13
C PHE A 256 7.89 29.33 14.22
N LEU A 257 7.74 29.75 15.48
CA LEU A 257 8.38 29.11 16.62
C LEU A 257 7.44 28.15 17.34
N ASP A 258 8.01 27.11 17.95
CA ASP A 258 7.33 26.15 18.82
C ASP A 258 6.09 25.52 18.16
N ASN A 259 6.26 24.95 16.96
CA ASN A 259 5.17 24.27 16.25
C ASN A 259 5.24 22.76 16.51
N TYR A 260 4.20 22.21 17.12
CA TYR A 260 4.11 20.77 17.33
C TYR A 260 3.56 20.06 16.10
N ILE A 261 4.36 19.18 15.51
CA ILE A 261 3.99 18.31 14.40
C ILE A 261 3.82 16.90 14.96
N SER A 262 2.59 16.36 14.92
CA SER A 262 2.31 15.00 15.39
C SER A 262 2.59 13.97 14.30
N LEU A 263 2.74 12.70 14.71
CA LEU A 263 2.74 11.56 13.79
C LEU A 263 1.48 11.61 12.91
N ASP A 264 1.66 11.31 11.63
CA ASP A 264 0.60 11.16 10.64
C ASP A 264 -0.31 12.39 10.48
N ASN A 265 0.28 13.58 10.63
CA ASN A 265 -0.42 14.87 10.51
C ASN A 265 0.45 15.91 9.80
N THR A 266 -0.21 16.82 9.08
CA THR A 266 0.42 17.97 8.41
C THR A 266 0.09 19.27 9.14
N VAL A 267 1.12 20.04 9.50
CA VAL A 267 0.96 21.43 9.96
C VAL A 267 1.17 22.40 8.81
N PHE A 268 0.27 23.37 8.67
CA PHE A 268 0.25 24.32 7.56
C PHE A 268 0.81 25.68 7.98
N PHE A 269 1.78 26.18 7.22
CA PHE A 269 2.40 27.48 7.37
C PHE A 269 2.06 28.33 6.16
N THR A 270 1.58 29.54 6.39
CA THR A 270 1.27 30.49 5.32
C THR A 270 2.22 31.67 5.42
N PHE A 271 3.07 31.83 4.41
CA PHE A 271 3.93 33.00 4.31
C PHE A 271 3.17 34.15 3.67
N ARG A 272 3.25 35.33 4.28
CA ARG A 272 2.76 36.61 3.75
C ARG A 272 3.88 37.62 3.89
N SER A 273 4.34 38.20 2.78
CA SER A 273 5.40 39.21 2.82
C SER A 273 4.88 40.47 3.47
N THR A 274 5.62 40.98 4.47
CA THR A 274 5.26 42.20 5.20
C THR A 274 5.70 43.47 4.49
N LYS A 275 6.39 43.39 3.34
CA LYS A 275 7.03 44.56 2.73
C LYS A 275 6.09 45.42 1.87
N ASN A 276 4.94 44.87 1.46
CA ASN A 276 3.86 45.62 0.78
C ASN A 276 2.68 45.98 1.70
N ASP A 277 2.63 45.43 2.92
CA ASP A 277 1.79 45.98 3.98
C ASP A 277 2.54 47.15 4.62
N VAL A 278 2.18 48.38 4.23
CA VAL A 278 2.67 49.61 4.88
C VAL A 278 2.22 49.58 6.34
N ILE A 279 3.05 49.01 7.22
CA ILE A 279 2.87 49.08 8.68
C ILE A 279 4.00 49.96 9.22
N GLU A 280 3.58 51.09 9.80
CA GLU A 280 4.43 51.96 10.60
C GLU A 280 5.20 51.13 11.63
N LYS A 281 6.53 51.25 11.62
CA LYS A 281 7.42 50.57 12.56
C LYS A 281 7.06 50.92 14.01
N GLU A 282 6.40 50.01 14.72
CA GLU A 282 6.48 49.98 16.18
C GLU A 282 7.67 49.12 16.60
N THR A 283 8.58 49.72 17.35
CA THR A 283 9.84 49.09 17.76
C THR A 283 9.58 48.30 19.04
N ILE A 284 9.41 46.98 18.94
CA ILE A 284 9.31 46.11 20.12
C ILE A 284 10.74 45.82 20.65
N PRO A 285 11.02 46.00 21.95
CA PRO A 285 12.35 45.70 22.49
C PRO A 285 12.62 44.19 22.53
N LYS A 286 13.81 43.80 22.06
CA LYS A 286 14.37 42.46 22.22
C LYS A 286 14.49 42.11 23.70
N ILE A 287 13.76 41.09 24.17
CA ILE A 287 14.05 40.42 25.45
C ILE A 287 13.90 38.91 25.28
N PHE A 288 15.06 38.23 25.20
CA PHE A 288 15.49 37.09 26.02
C PHE A 288 16.47 36.21 25.23
N ALA A 289 17.70 36.18 25.71
CA ALA A 289 18.56 35.02 25.58
C ALA A 289 18.19 34.07 26.72
N ASP A 290 17.97 32.78 26.43
CA ASP A 290 18.15 31.75 27.44
C ASP A 290 18.59 30.41 26.83
N ASP A 291 19.39 29.73 27.62
CA ASP A 291 20.43 28.77 27.36
C ASP A 291 19.83 27.35 27.40
N ARG A 292 19.56 26.76 26.23
CA ARG A 292 19.12 25.35 26.13
C ARG A 292 20.04 24.55 25.22
N ALA A 293 21.28 24.34 25.67
CA ALA A 293 22.19 23.37 25.08
C ALA A 293 22.11 22.02 25.82
N LEU A 294 21.08 21.22 25.52
CA LEU A 294 21.09 19.79 25.78
C LEU A 294 21.23 19.07 24.45
N LYS A 295 22.31 18.30 24.31
CA LYS A 295 22.59 17.47 23.14
C LYS A 295 21.57 16.33 23.07
N HIS A 296 20.43 16.61 22.47
CA HIS A 296 19.47 15.59 22.04
C HIS A 296 19.92 15.00 20.69
N PRO A 297 19.57 13.74 20.39
CA PRO A 297 19.87 13.14 19.10
C PRO A 297 19.28 14.02 17.99
N SER A 298 20.03 14.20 16.91
CA SER A 298 19.61 14.97 15.74
C SER A 298 18.28 14.42 15.21
N LYS A 299 17.23 15.25 15.17
CA LYS A 299 15.96 14.85 14.56
C LYS A 299 16.07 14.80 13.04
N LYS A 300 15.34 13.88 12.42
CA LYS A 300 15.32 13.72 10.95
C LYS A 300 14.34 14.69 10.28
N VAL A 301 14.78 15.30 9.18
CA VAL A 301 13.98 16.10 8.25
C VAL A 301 14.32 15.70 6.81
N GLU A 302 13.31 15.59 5.96
CA GLU A 302 13.48 15.27 4.53
C GLU A 302 12.62 16.20 3.67
N PHE A 303 13.25 16.91 2.73
CA PHE A 303 12.56 17.79 1.79
C PHE A 303 11.90 16.99 0.67
N LYS A 304 10.64 17.29 0.35
CA LYS A 304 9.89 16.68 -0.75
C LYS A 304 9.47 17.79 -1.72
N GLU A 305 10.12 17.85 -2.88
CA GLU A 305 9.75 18.76 -3.96
C GLU A 305 8.75 18.07 -4.89
N PHE A 306 7.63 18.73 -5.18
CA PHE A 306 6.71 18.32 -6.22
C PHE A 306 6.50 19.46 -7.21
N SER A 307 6.71 19.18 -8.49
CA SER A 307 6.24 20.03 -9.59
C SER A 307 4.74 19.89 -9.68
N THR A 308 4.00 20.99 -9.49
CA THR A 308 2.60 21.05 -9.90
C THR A 308 2.56 21.14 -11.43
N ASP A 309 2.32 20.00 -12.08
CA ASP A 309 1.80 19.98 -13.47
C ASP A 309 0.27 20.18 -13.46
#